data_AF-A0A496BWT4-F1
#
_entry.id   AF-A0A496BWT4-F1
#
_cell.length_a   1.000
_cell.length_b   1.000
_cell.length_c   1.000
_cell.angle_alpha   90.00
_cell.angle_beta   90.00
_cell.angle_gamma   90.00
#
_symmetry.space_group_name_H-M   'P 1'
#
loop_
_entity.id
_entity.type
_entity.pdbx_description
1 polymer ?
#
loop_
_entity_poly.entity_id
_entity_poly.type
_entity_poly.pdbx_seq_one_letter_code
_entity_poly.pdbx_strand_id
1 'polypeptide(L)'
;MAELYIIPECYVDTNLIETLVPTAKGYNHQKGCNNVVKVMKEKLSDKFAVGIVDKDKRQVSYVNEFAEIGHTDSLYFYKHPDKAHFLIMIDPAVDRFILKCAKEEKVEMKQFDLSDELRSFTAQTKQVSSKEDTNFKKLFHEIKSAEMKALIDGQTSKL
;
A
#
# COMPACT_ATOMS: atom_id res chain seq x y z
N MET A 1 -10.78 -18.64 -11.82
CA MET A 1 -9.62 -17.88 -11.32
C MET A 1 -10.08 -17.21 -10.04
N ALA A 2 -9.35 -17.33 -8.92
CA ALA A 2 -9.78 -16.68 -7.68
C ALA A 2 -9.78 -15.16 -7.87
N GLU A 3 -10.87 -14.50 -7.45
CA GLU A 3 -10.98 -13.05 -7.56
C GLU A 3 -10.18 -12.41 -6.43
N LEU A 4 -9.12 -11.71 -6.82
CA LEU A 4 -8.21 -10.98 -5.94
C LEU A 4 -8.65 -9.52 -5.93
N TYR A 5 -9.28 -9.11 -4.83
CA TYR A 5 -9.94 -7.81 -4.71
C TYR A 5 -9.04 -6.69 -4.19
N ILE A 6 -7.86 -7.02 -3.66
CA ILE A 6 -6.89 -6.03 -3.18
C ILE A 6 -5.76 -5.89 -4.21
N ILE A 7 -5.53 -4.66 -4.66
CA ILE A 7 -4.78 -4.35 -5.88
C ILE A 7 -3.66 -3.33 -5.59
N PRO A 8 -2.50 -3.77 -5.09
CA PRO A 8 -1.36 -2.91 -4.82
C PRO A 8 -0.58 -2.55 -6.10
N GLU A 9 0.00 -1.35 -6.14
CA GLU A 9 0.68 -0.73 -7.30
C GLU A 9 2.10 -1.24 -7.59
N CYS A 10 2.80 -1.79 -6.59
CA CYS A 10 4.23 -2.03 -6.67
C CYS A 10 4.67 -3.24 -5.82
N TYR A 11 5.91 -3.72 -6.02
CA TYR A 11 6.43 -4.93 -5.38
C TYR A 11 6.57 -4.77 -3.88
N VAL A 12 7.12 -3.65 -3.40
CA VAL A 12 7.25 -3.39 -1.96
C VAL A 12 5.89 -3.14 -1.31
N ASP A 13 4.95 -2.49 -2.00
CA ASP A 13 3.56 -2.30 -1.55
C ASP A 13 2.88 -3.65 -1.33
N THR A 14 3.08 -4.57 -2.28
CA THR A 14 2.54 -5.92 -2.18
C THR A 14 3.13 -6.63 -0.97
N ASN A 15 4.46 -6.56 -0.78
CA ASN A 15 5.11 -7.18 0.37
C ASN A 15 4.62 -6.59 1.70
N LEU A 16 4.56 -5.26 1.79
CA LEU A 16 4.10 -4.54 2.96
C LEU A 16 2.70 -4.99 3.37
N ILE A 17 1.76 -4.93 2.44
CA ILE A 17 0.36 -5.24 2.75
C ILE A 17 0.14 -6.75 2.94
N GLU A 18 0.81 -7.62 2.18
CA GLU A 18 0.77 -9.08 2.41
C GLU A 18 1.32 -9.48 3.78
N THR A 19 2.35 -8.77 4.25
CA THR A 19 2.97 -9.01 5.56
C THR A 19 2.04 -8.61 6.69
N LEU A 20 1.45 -7.41 6.59
CA LEU A 20 0.62 -6.86 7.66
C LEU A 20 -0.80 -7.47 7.66
N VAL A 21 -1.33 -7.80 6.48
CA VAL A 21 -2.69 -8.31 6.29
C VAL A 21 -2.67 -9.52 5.34
N PRO A 22 -2.26 -10.71 5.81
CA PRO A 22 -2.24 -11.89 4.96
C PRO A 22 -3.65 -12.30 4.54
N THR A 23 -3.83 -12.66 3.27
CA THR A 23 -5.12 -13.15 2.75
C THR A 23 -4.97 -14.56 2.18
N ALA A 24 -6.01 -15.39 2.33
CA ALA A 24 -5.99 -16.77 1.83
C ALA A 24 -5.91 -16.87 0.30
N LYS A 25 -6.30 -15.81 -0.43
CA LYS A 25 -6.31 -15.78 -1.90
C LYS A 25 -5.12 -15.03 -2.49
N GLY A 26 -4.46 -14.15 -1.74
CA GLY A 26 -3.35 -13.31 -2.20
C GLY A 26 -3.82 -11.97 -2.79
N TYR A 27 -2.88 -11.27 -3.42
CA TYR A 27 -3.06 -9.89 -3.91
C TYR A 27 -2.94 -9.80 -5.43
N ASN A 28 -3.72 -8.89 -6.01
CA ASN A 28 -3.70 -8.58 -7.43
C ASN A 28 -2.65 -7.50 -7.74
N HIS A 29 -1.37 -7.85 -7.60
CA HIS A 29 -0.29 -6.92 -7.89
C HIS A 29 -0.41 -6.35 -9.31
N GLN A 30 -0.39 -5.03 -9.42
CA GLN A 30 -0.32 -4.30 -10.68
C GLN A 30 0.96 -3.49 -10.73
N LYS A 31 1.34 -3.00 -11.92
CA LYS A 31 2.46 -2.08 -12.09
C LYS A 31 1.93 -0.68 -12.39
N GLY A 32 1.94 0.21 -11.41
CA GLY A 32 1.48 1.59 -11.60
C GLY A 32 -0.01 1.80 -11.32
N CYS A 33 -0.35 2.97 -10.78
CA CYS A 33 -1.70 3.40 -10.40
C CYS A 33 -2.70 3.25 -11.55
N ASN A 34 -2.30 3.56 -12.80
CA ASN A 34 -3.13 3.40 -13.98
C ASN A 34 -3.66 1.97 -14.17
N ASN A 35 -2.82 0.96 -13.89
CA ASN A 35 -3.22 -0.44 -14.03
C ASN A 35 -4.11 -0.87 -12.86
N VAL A 36 -3.86 -0.34 -11.65
CA VAL A 36 -4.73 -0.55 -10.48
C VAL A 36 -6.16 -0.08 -10.79
N VAL A 37 -6.31 1.18 -11.19
CA VAL A 37 -7.64 1.75 -11.49
C VAL A 37 -8.30 1.10 -12.69
N LYS A 38 -7.52 0.67 -13.69
CA LYS A 38 -8.04 -0.06 -14.85
C LYS A 38 -8.64 -1.40 -14.45
N VAL A 39 -7.97 -2.16 -13.58
CA VAL A 39 -8.50 -3.43 -13.07
C VAL A 39 -9.78 -3.21 -12.27
N MET A 40 -9.81 -2.20 -11.40
CA MET A 40 -11.02 -1.84 -10.65
C MET A 40 -12.18 -1.52 -11.60
N LYS A 41 -11.95 -0.67 -12.61
CA LYS A 41 -12.99 -0.18 -13.51
C LYS A 41 -13.47 -1.23 -14.52
N GLU A 42 -12.58 -2.06 -15.06
CA GLU A 42 -12.90 -2.98 -16.16
C GLU A 42 -13.20 -4.41 -15.70
N LYS A 43 -12.49 -4.91 -14.68
CA LYS A 43 -12.60 -6.33 -14.25
C LYS A 43 -13.45 -6.51 -12.99
N LEU A 44 -13.50 -5.48 -12.14
CA LEU A 44 -14.21 -5.50 -10.88
C LEU A 44 -15.33 -4.44 -10.83
N SER A 45 -15.81 -3.96 -11.99
CA SER A 45 -16.76 -2.84 -12.12
C SER A 45 -17.93 -2.86 -11.14
N ASP A 46 -18.49 -4.06 -10.93
CA ASP A 46 -19.69 -4.33 -10.12
C ASP A 46 -19.37 -5.20 -8.90
N LYS A 47 -18.10 -5.20 -8.48
CA LYS A 47 -17.56 -6.02 -7.42
C LYS A 47 -16.86 -5.15 -6.37
N PHE A 48 -16.55 -5.77 -5.25
CA PHE A 48 -15.71 -5.15 -4.25
C PHE A 48 -14.27 -5.03 -4.77
N ALA A 49 -13.63 -3.87 -4.56
CA ALA A 49 -12.22 -3.68 -4.90
C ALA A 49 -11.55 -2.65 -3.98
N VAL A 50 -10.29 -2.91 -3.60
CA VAL A 50 -9.44 -1.98 -2.86
C VAL A 50 -8.15 -1.77 -3.66
N GLY A 51 -7.94 -0.57 -4.16
CA GLY A 51 -6.66 -0.17 -4.75
C GLY A 51 -5.74 0.44 -3.69
N ILE A 52 -4.46 0.07 -3.72
CA ILE A 52 -3.43 0.64 -2.84
C ILE A 52 -2.34 1.23 -3.73
N VAL A 53 -2.16 2.54 -3.66
CA VAL A 53 -1.34 3.31 -4.61
C VAL A 53 -0.53 4.39 -3.90
N ASP A 54 0.57 4.82 -4.51
CA ASP A 54 1.28 6.02 -4.08
C ASP A 54 0.44 7.27 -4.41
N LYS A 55 0.43 8.27 -3.52
CA LYS A 55 -0.25 9.55 -3.76
C LYS A 55 0.58 10.43 -4.69
N ASP A 56 0.60 10.08 -5.97
CA ASP A 56 1.30 10.87 -6.98
C ASP A 56 0.54 12.15 -7.35
N LYS A 57 1.31 13.21 -7.71
CA LYS A 57 0.75 14.50 -8.17
C LYS A 57 -0.07 14.41 -9.46
N ARG A 58 0.09 13.33 -10.24
CA ARG A 58 -0.66 13.08 -11.48
C ARG A 58 -1.68 11.98 -11.22
N GLN A 59 -2.83 12.35 -10.67
CA GLN A 59 -3.91 11.40 -10.44
C GLN A 59 -4.65 11.09 -11.74
N VAL A 60 -4.94 9.81 -11.96
CA VAL A 60 -5.73 9.31 -13.08
C VAL A 60 -7.19 9.75 -12.96
N SER A 61 -7.88 9.95 -14.08
CA SER A 61 -9.26 10.45 -14.09
C SER A 61 -10.23 9.64 -13.21
N TYR A 62 -10.04 8.32 -13.11
CA TYR A 62 -10.88 7.46 -12.28
C TYR A 62 -10.74 7.76 -10.78
N VAL A 63 -9.57 8.20 -10.32
CA VAL A 63 -9.36 8.59 -8.91
C VAL A 63 -10.25 9.78 -8.53
N ASN A 64 -10.48 10.70 -9.46
CA ASN A 64 -11.33 11.87 -9.24
C ASN A 64 -12.81 11.50 -9.04
N GLU A 65 -13.21 10.26 -9.34
CA GLU A 65 -14.57 9.75 -9.07
C GLU A 65 -14.75 9.34 -7.60
N PHE A 66 -13.69 9.33 -6.79
CA PHE A 66 -13.75 8.94 -5.38
C PHE A 66 -13.81 10.16 -4.45
N ALA A 67 -14.49 10.00 -3.32
CA ALA A 67 -14.52 10.99 -2.25
C ALA A 67 -13.60 10.54 -1.10
N GLU A 68 -12.84 11.48 -0.54
CA GLU A 68 -12.05 11.22 0.67
C GLU A 68 -13.00 10.98 1.85
N ILE A 69 -12.73 9.92 2.62
CA ILE A 69 -13.51 9.57 3.81
C ILE A 69 -12.71 9.73 5.11
N GLY A 70 -11.39 9.97 5.01
CA GLY A 70 -10.51 10.24 6.13
C GLY A 70 -9.05 10.11 5.74
N HIS A 71 -8.16 10.59 6.61
CA HIS A 71 -6.72 10.44 6.44
C HIS A 71 -5.99 10.44 7.80
N THR A 72 -4.77 9.91 7.77
CA THR A 72 -3.72 10.11 8.78
C THR A 72 -2.66 11.05 8.21
N ASP A 73 -1.50 11.15 8.86
CA ASP A 73 -0.39 11.95 8.33
C ASP A 73 0.14 11.40 7.00
N SER A 74 0.02 10.09 6.78
CA SER A 74 0.59 9.43 5.61
C SER A 74 -0.34 8.52 4.81
N LEU A 75 -1.57 8.31 5.26
CA LEU A 75 -2.56 7.46 4.59
C LEU A 75 -3.81 8.25 4.30
N TYR A 76 -4.31 8.16 3.08
CA TYR A 76 -5.57 8.79 2.68
C TYR A 76 -6.54 7.72 2.20
N PHE A 77 -7.73 7.73 2.76
CA PHE A 77 -8.77 6.75 2.48
C PHE A 77 -9.84 7.40 1.62
N TYR A 78 -10.14 6.77 0.49
CA TYR A 78 -11.17 7.22 -0.44
C TYR A 78 -12.19 6.12 -0.70
N LYS A 79 -13.44 6.52 -0.94
CA LYS A 79 -14.54 5.64 -1.29
C LYS A 79 -15.25 6.16 -2.54
N HIS A 80 -15.55 5.26 -3.46
CA HIS A 80 -16.40 5.60 -4.60
C HIS A 80 -17.86 5.75 -4.13
N PRO A 81 -18.58 6.81 -4.52
CA PRO A 81 -19.95 7.04 -4.04
C PRO A 81 -20.90 5.91 -4.44
N ASP A 82 -20.82 5.46 -5.69
CA ASP A 82 -21.77 4.49 -6.25
C ASP A 82 -21.30 3.04 -6.29
N LYS A 83 -20.05 2.75 -5.91
CA LYS A 83 -19.44 1.42 -6.07
C LYS A 83 -18.81 0.94 -4.76
N ALA A 84 -18.72 -0.37 -4.60
CA ALA A 84 -17.97 -1.00 -3.51
C ALA A 84 -16.44 -0.92 -3.73
N HIS A 85 -15.97 0.23 -4.19
CA HIS A 85 -14.57 0.51 -4.52
C HIS A 85 -13.97 1.46 -3.50
N PHE A 86 -12.75 1.14 -3.07
CA PHE A 86 -11.99 1.91 -2.11
C PHE A 86 -10.57 2.15 -2.64
N LEU A 87 -9.97 3.28 -2.28
CA LEU A 87 -8.56 3.55 -2.51
C LEU A 87 -7.88 3.90 -1.19
N ILE A 88 -6.70 3.32 -0.97
CA ILE A 88 -5.76 3.73 0.06
C ILE A 88 -4.59 4.37 -0.68
N MET A 89 -4.35 5.65 -0.43
CA MET A 89 -3.22 6.38 -1.01
C MET A 89 -2.18 6.68 0.04
N ILE A 90 -0.92 6.36 -0.25
CA ILE A 90 0.20 6.53 0.69
C ILE A 90 1.01 7.78 0.28
N ASP A 91 1.20 8.71 1.22
CA ASP A 91 1.97 9.95 1.03
C ASP A 91 2.90 10.22 2.23
N PRO A 92 4.22 10.40 2.04
CA PRO A 92 4.95 10.29 0.79
C PRO A 92 4.95 8.83 0.26
N ALA A 93 5.49 8.62 -0.94
CA ALA A 93 5.60 7.28 -1.55
C ALA A 93 6.10 6.21 -0.57
N VAL A 94 5.71 4.95 -0.79
CA VAL A 94 5.90 3.84 0.18
C VAL A 94 7.33 3.73 0.71
N ASP A 95 8.35 3.99 -0.12
CA ASP A 95 9.75 3.95 0.31
C ASP A 95 10.06 5.00 1.40
N ARG A 96 9.61 6.24 1.23
CA ARG A 96 9.73 7.29 2.24
C ARG A 96 8.82 7.04 3.44
N PHE A 97 7.64 6.48 3.22
CA PHE A 97 6.73 6.10 4.29
C PHE A 97 7.38 5.09 5.24
N ILE A 98 7.99 4.04 4.71
CA ILE A 98 8.69 3.02 5.51
C ILE A 98 9.85 3.66 6.29
N LEU A 99 10.67 4.49 5.64
CA LEU A 99 11.79 5.18 6.29
C LEU A 99 11.32 6.14 7.40
N LYS A 100 10.19 6.84 7.19
CA LYS A 100 9.56 7.68 8.20
C LYS A 100 9.16 6.85 9.42
N CYS A 101 8.42 5.77 9.21
CA CYS A 101 7.95 4.92 10.30
C CYS A 101 9.12 4.25 11.05
N ALA A 102 10.15 3.77 10.35
CA ALA A 102 11.33 3.20 10.97
C ALA A 102 12.06 4.22 11.86
N LYS A 103 12.18 5.47 11.38
CA LYS A 103 12.80 6.56 12.15
C LYS A 103 12.00 6.93 13.40
N GLU A 104 10.68 6.99 13.30
CA GLU A 104 9.78 7.29 14.42
C GLU A 104 9.88 6.23 15.53
N GLU A 105 9.91 4.96 15.14
CA GLU A 105 10.03 3.82 16.06
C GLU A 105 11.49 3.51 16.45
N LYS A 106 12.46 4.30 15.98
CA LYS A 106 13.90 4.12 16.21
C LYS A 106 14.42 2.73 15.79
N VAL A 107 13.84 2.17 14.74
CA VAL A 107 14.24 0.88 14.14
C VAL A 107 15.44 1.10 13.22
N GLU A 108 16.49 0.32 13.43
CA GLU A 108 17.71 0.41 12.61
C GLU A 108 17.59 -0.45 11.36
N MET A 109 17.43 0.19 10.19
CA MET A 109 17.27 -0.48 8.89
C MET A 109 18.39 -1.50 8.59
N LYS A 110 19.62 -1.21 9.02
CA LYS A 110 20.80 -2.06 8.80
C LYS A 110 20.72 -3.42 9.48
N GLN A 111 19.92 -3.57 10.53
CA GLN A 111 19.67 -4.87 11.18
C GLN A 111 18.95 -5.86 10.26
N PHE A 112 18.33 -5.34 9.19
CA PHE A 112 17.62 -6.10 8.17
C PHE A 112 18.34 -6.04 6.81
N ASP A 113 19.61 -5.65 6.74
CA ASP A 113 20.34 -5.45 5.47
C ASP A 113 19.67 -4.42 4.51
N LEU A 114 18.91 -3.49 5.07
CA LEU A 114 18.22 -2.43 4.33
C LEU A 114 18.92 -1.08 4.55
N SER A 115 18.92 -0.24 3.53
CA SER A 115 19.49 1.10 3.61
C SER A 115 18.56 2.07 4.34
N ASP A 116 19.14 2.95 5.15
CA ASP A 116 18.51 4.13 5.73
C ASP A 116 18.60 5.37 4.82
N GLU A 117 19.37 5.28 3.73
CA GLU A 117 19.53 6.32 2.73
C GLU A 117 18.48 6.15 1.63
N LEU A 118 17.72 7.21 1.39
CA LEU A 118 16.56 7.15 0.51
C LEU A 118 16.88 6.60 -0.88
N ARG A 119 17.91 7.09 -1.58
CA ARG A 119 18.20 6.67 -2.95
C ARG A 119 18.50 5.18 -3.02
N SER A 120 19.31 4.68 -2.09
CA SER A 120 19.66 3.27 -1.97
C SER A 120 18.45 2.43 -1.60
N PHE A 121 17.62 2.90 -0.66
CA PHE A 121 16.40 2.23 -0.27
C PHE A 121 15.38 2.15 -1.41
N THR A 122 15.15 3.24 -2.15
CA THR A 122 14.32 3.27 -3.36
C THR A 122 14.83 2.27 -4.41
N ALA A 123 16.15 2.07 -4.52
CA ALA A 123 16.70 1.08 -5.44
C ALA A 123 16.38 -0.36 -4.97
N GLN A 124 16.40 -0.61 -3.66
CA GLN A 124 16.02 -1.90 -3.08
C GLN A 124 14.52 -2.19 -3.24
N THR A 125 13.65 -1.22 -2.97
CA THR A 125 12.18 -1.40 -3.06
C THR A 125 11.68 -1.67 -4.48
N LYS A 126 12.37 -1.14 -5.50
CA LYS A 126 12.01 -1.34 -6.92
C LYS A 126 12.41 -2.70 -7.49
N GLN A 127 13.24 -3.48 -6.80
CA GLN A 127 13.63 -4.80 -7.28
C GLN A 127 12.44 -5.75 -7.25
N VAL A 128 12.29 -6.63 -8.26
CA VAL A 128 11.20 -7.63 -8.28
C VAL A 128 11.27 -8.54 -7.04
N SER A 129 12.49 -8.84 -6.56
CA SER A 129 12.75 -9.62 -5.35
C SER A 129 12.14 -8.99 -4.10
N SER A 130 11.93 -7.67 -4.06
CA SER A 130 11.38 -6.96 -2.90
C SER A 130 9.97 -7.42 -2.53
N LYS A 131 9.24 -8.06 -3.46
CA LYS A 131 7.91 -8.63 -3.19
C LYS A 131 7.94 -9.72 -2.12
N GLU A 132 8.94 -10.59 -2.13
CA GLU A 132 9.02 -11.76 -1.25
C GLU A 132 10.17 -11.70 -0.26
N ASP A 133 10.93 -10.62 -0.30
CA ASP A 133 12.13 -10.45 0.51
C ASP A 133 11.78 -10.45 2.00
N THR A 134 12.34 -11.44 2.69
CA THR A 134 12.11 -11.66 4.13
C THR A 134 12.67 -10.55 5.00
N ASN A 135 13.64 -9.77 4.52
CA ASN A 135 14.21 -8.66 5.28
C ASN A 135 13.21 -7.50 5.40
N PHE A 136 12.50 -7.19 4.31
CA PHE A 136 11.35 -6.28 4.36
C PHE A 136 10.26 -6.81 5.29
N LYS A 137 9.91 -8.10 5.20
CA LYS A 137 8.90 -8.72 6.09
C LYS A 137 9.27 -8.54 7.56
N LYS A 138 10.52 -8.83 7.94
CA LYS A 138 11.02 -8.65 9.31
C LYS A 138 10.96 -7.19 9.75
N LEU A 139 11.39 -6.26 8.88
CA LEU A 139 11.31 -4.82 9.16
C LEU A 139 9.87 -4.40 9.45
N PHE A 140 8.90 -4.81 8.62
CA PHE A 140 7.50 -4.41 8.79
C PHE A 140 6.89 -4.91 10.10
N HIS A 141 7.28 -6.09 10.59
CA HIS A 141 6.85 -6.59 11.89
C HIS A 141 7.46 -5.82 13.07
N GLU A 142 8.66 -5.27 12.89
CA GLU A 142 9.35 -4.51 13.94
C GLU A 142 8.77 -3.09 14.07
N ILE A 143 8.38 -2.48 12.95
CA ILE A 143 7.79 -1.13 12.94
C ILE A 143 6.35 -1.18 13.50
N LYS A 144 6.15 -0.64 14.71
CA LYS A 144 4.86 -0.63 15.42
C LYS A 144 4.19 0.75 15.46
N SER A 145 4.51 1.59 14.48
CA SER A 145 4.01 2.95 14.37
C SER A 145 2.48 3.00 14.25
N ALA A 146 1.89 4.13 14.66
CA ALA A 146 0.45 4.36 14.52
C ALA A 146 0.00 4.26 13.04
N GLU A 147 0.84 4.70 12.11
CA GLU A 147 0.58 4.61 10.68
C GLU A 147 0.55 3.16 10.18
N MET A 148 1.50 2.31 10.59
CA MET A 148 1.48 0.88 10.24
C MET A 148 0.24 0.20 10.83
N LYS A 149 -0.17 0.58 12.04
CA LYS A 149 -1.42 0.10 12.63
C LYS A 149 -2.63 0.59 11.86
N ALA A 150 -2.68 1.84 11.40
CA ALA A 150 -3.80 2.36 10.61
C ALA A 150 -3.99 1.61 9.28
N LEU A 151 -2.92 1.10 8.65
CA LEU A 151 -3.01 0.19 7.49
C LEU A 151 -3.71 -1.14 7.83
N ILE A 152 -3.57 -1.63 9.07
CA ILE A 152 -4.17 -2.88 9.55
C ILE A 152 -5.59 -2.64 10.09
N ASP A 153 -5.71 -1.67 10.99
CA ASP A 153 -6.90 -1.33 11.78
C ASP A 153 -7.90 -0.49 11.00
N GLY A 154 -7.59 -0.05 9.77
CA GLY A 154 -8.56 0.50 8.82
C GLY A 154 -9.73 -0.46 8.50
N GLN A 155 -9.68 -1.70 9.01
CA GLN A 155 -10.77 -2.68 9.04
C GLN A 155 -11.65 -2.62 10.31
N THR A 156 -11.33 -1.76 11.28
CA THR A 156 -11.97 -1.69 12.60
C THR A 156 -12.08 -0.24 13.10
N SER A 157 -12.85 0.58 12.38
CA SER A 157 -13.49 1.74 13.00
C SER A 157 -14.90 1.84 12.46
N LYS A 158 -15.81 1.24 13.24
CA LYS A 158 -17.26 1.49 13.32
C LYS A 158 -17.85 2.25 12.11
N LEU A 159 -18.33 1.47 11.14
CA LEU A 159 -19.56 1.79 10.42
C LEU A 159 -20.68 0.92 11.00
#